data_AF-A0A8T1X7X9-F1
#
_entry.id   AF-A0A8T1X7X9-F1
#
_cell.length_a   1.000
_cell.length_b   1.000
_cell.length_c   1.000
_cell.angle_alpha   90.00
_cell.angle_beta   90.00
_cell.angle_gamma   90.00
#
_symmetry.space_group_name_H-M   'P 1'
#
loop_
_entity.id
_entity.type
_entity.pdbx_description
1 polymer ?
#
loop_
_entity_poly.entity_id
_entity_poly.type
_entity_poly.pdbx_seq_one_letter_code
_entity_poly.pdbx_strand_id
1 'polypeptide(L)'
;MIWVYFVRVNMTDGALPAGLQSSDIPLNLYDIEFCISNLRGLPEDLDSKWLMGTMVYIEYTQFTSVPLALTRLDPYYLALTGNPIDELPPEIFEIPDMLYLGIGSTNIRELPRNVTNLSPLMSFIYITDTNISYFWPWIDDLVERKLTGVRSLLMGGSTYCAELKKITSGETNTFSVLPSPEYSKYLTDPSEANRNVIVHTVNCEVAYAAPFYPLELDDNANALNR
;
A
#
# COMPACT_ATOMS: atom_id res chain seq x y z
N MET A 1 15.51 -12.75 -15.18
CA MET A 1 14.72 -11.70 -14.53
C MET A 1 15.23 -10.36 -15.04
N ILE A 2 14.34 -9.57 -15.62
CA ILE A 2 14.58 -8.22 -16.14
C ILE A 2 13.72 -7.30 -15.29
N TRP A 3 14.27 -6.15 -14.97
CA TRP A 3 13.59 -5.04 -14.30
C TRP A 3 13.65 -3.80 -15.18
N VAL A 4 12.66 -2.93 -15.07
CA VAL A 4 12.66 -1.62 -15.73
C VAL A 4 12.23 -0.55 -14.74
N TYR A 5 13.00 0.53 -14.69
CA TYR A 5 12.75 1.67 -13.81
C TYR A 5 12.53 2.93 -14.64
N PHE A 6 11.42 3.63 -14.37
CA PHE A 6 11.11 4.94 -14.92
C PHE A 6 11.12 5.94 -13.77
N VAL A 7 12.30 6.51 -13.53
CA VAL A 7 12.54 7.41 -12.40
C VAL A 7 12.64 8.85 -12.93
N ARG A 8 11.80 9.75 -12.43
CA ARG A 8 11.78 11.17 -12.86
C ARG A 8 11.54 11.34 -14.36
N VAL A 9 10.68 10.49 -14.91
CA VAL A 9 10.33 10.50 -16.34
C VAL A 9 9.03 11.26 -16.57
N ASN A 10 9.06 12.20 -17.52
CA ASN A 10 7.87 12.89 -18.00
C ASN A 10 7.27 12.13 -19.20
N MET A 11 6.19 11.40 -18.97
CA MET A 11 5.41 10.67 -19.96
C MET A 11 4.63 11.61 -20.85
N THR A 12 4.68 11.37 -22.16
CA THR A 12 3.81 12.04 -23.13
C THR A 12 2.34 11.81 -22.74
N ASP A 13 1.60 12.90 -22.59
CA ASP A 13 0.18 12.93 -22.18
C ASP A 13 -0.15 12.25 -20.83
N GLY A 14 0.86 11.90 -20.04
CA GLY A 14 0.70 11.12 -18.81
C GLY A 14 0.30 9.66 -19.07
N ALA A 15 0.58 9.12 -20.25
CA ALA A 15 0.22 7.77 -20.67
C ALA A 15 1.40 6.80 -20.59
N LEU A 16 1.09 5.51 -20.39
CA LEU A 16 2.08 4.44 -20.42
C LEU A 16 2.79 4.42 -21.80
N PRO A 17 4.14 4.34 -21.88
CA PRO A 17 4.83 4.30 -23.16
C PRO A 17 4.38 3.14 -24.05
N ALA A 18 4.24 3.38 -25.36
CA ALA A 18 3.69 2.39 -26.31
C ALA A 18 4.42 1.04 -26.30
N GLY A 19 5.74 1.03 -26.05
CA GLY A 19 6.51 -0.21 -25.93
C GLY A 19 6.06 -1.11 -24.77
N LEU A 20 5.60 -0.52 -23.66
CA LEU A 20 5.05 -1.25 -22.51
C LEU A 20 3.57 -1.60 -22.66
N GLN A 21 2.91 -1.09 -23.70
CA GLN A 21 1.56 -1.50 -24.10
C GLN A 21 1.57 -2.62 -25.15
N SER A 22 2.74 -3.03 -25.63
CA SER A 22 2.89 -4.08 -26.63
C SER A 22 2.64 -5.45 -26.02
N SER A 23 2.07 -6.37 -26.80
CA SER A 23 2.02 -7.79 -26.46
C SER A 23 3.38 -8.48 -26.61
N ASP A 24 4.32 -7.84 -27.30
CA ASP A 24 5.72 -8.30 -27.46
C ASP A 24 6.61 -7.72 -26.34
N ILE A 25 6.14 -7.84 -25.09
CA ILE A 25 6.93 -7.44 -23.91
C ILE A 25 7.93 -8.57 -23.57
N PRO A 26 9.14 -8.25 -23.08
CA PRO A 26 10.11 -9.30 -22.76
C PRO A 26 9.54 -10.32 -21.76
N LEU A 27 9.55 -11.61 -22.13
CA LEU A 27 9.01 -12.73 -21.33
C LEU A 27 9.69 -12.95 -19.97
N ASN A 28 10.69 -12.14 -19.63
CA ASN A 28 11.39 -12.18 -18.34
C ASN A 28 11.31 -10.84 -17.58
N LEU A 29 10.47 -9.90 -18.02
CA LEU A 29 10.24 -8.64 -17.31
C LEU A 29 9.27 -8.91 -16.16
N TYR A 30 9.81 -8.93 -14.94
CA TYR A 30 9.07 -9.30 -13.72
C TYR A 30 8.99 -8.16 -12.71
N ASP A 31 9.65 -7.04 -12.97
CA ASP A 31 9.74 -5.92 -12.07
C ASP A 31 9.66 -4.62 -12.88
N ILE A 32 8.59 -3.87 -12.66
CA ILE A 32 8.26 -2.65 -13.39
C ILE A 32 7.98 -1.55 -12.40
N GLU A 33 8.82 -0.53 -12.43
CA GLU A 33 8.75 0.58 -11.49
C GLU A 33 8.61 1.93 -12.20
N PHE A 34 7.67 2.73 -11.73
CA PHE A 34 7.51 4.14 -12.06
C PHE A 34 7.63 4.90 -10.75
N CYS A 35 8.62 5.78 -10.66
CA CYS A 35 8.85 6.57 -9.45
C CYS A 35 9.06 8.03 -9.82
N ILE A 36 8.27 8.93 -9.23
CA ILE A 36 8.25 10.36 -9.58
C ILE A 36 8.01 10.52 -11.08
N SER A 37 6.75 10.45 -11.50
CA SER A 37 6.37 10.67 -12.90
C SER A 37 5.04 11.39 -13.00
N ASN A 38 4.64 11.74 -14.21
CA ASN A 38 3.30 12.26 -14.50
C ASN A 38 2.36 11.18 -15.06
N LEU A 39 2.64 9.89 -14.86
CA LEU A 39 1.77 8.81 -15.31
C LEU A 39 0.41 8.89 -14.58
N ARG A 40 -0.69 8.82 -15.33
CA ARG A 40 -2.07 9.00 -14.81
C ARG A 40 -2.91 7.74 -14.81
N GLY A 41 -2.52 6.74 -15.57
CA GLY A 41 -3.29 5.52 -15.71
C GLY A 41 -2.62 4.48 -16.57
N LEU A 42 -3.30 3.34 -16.67
CA LEU A 42 -2.88 2.16 -17.43
C LEU A 42 -3.97 1.75 -18.40
N PRO A 43 -3.63 1.14 -19.55
CA PRO A 43 -4.61 0.50 -20.41
C PRO A 43 -5.43 -0.55 -19.65
N GLU A 44 -6.71 -0.68 -20.00
CA GLU A 44 -7.60 -1.66 -19.36
C GLU A 44 -7.12 -3.09 -19.57
N ASP A 45 -6.46 -3.40 -20.68
CA ASP A 45 -6.01 -4.73 -21.08
C ASP A 45 -4.58 -5.07 -20.65
N LEU A 46 -3.99 -4.31 -19.73
CA LEU A 46 -2.58 -4.46 -19.34
C LEU A 46 -2.25 -5.86 -18.82
N ASP A 47 -3.17 -6.48 -18.08
CA ASP A 47 -3.07 -7.83 -17.54
C ASP A 47 -2.98 -8.92 -18.62
N SER A 48 -3.40 -8.63 -19.85
CA SER A 48 -3.21 -9.55 -20.99
C SER A 48 -1.82 -9.45 -21.63
N LYS A 49 -1.04 -8.42 -21.26
CA LYS A 49 0.25 -8.08 -21.87
C LYS A 49 1.41 -8.32 -20.92
N TRP A 50 1.27 -7.88 -19.67
CA TRP A 50 2.29 -8.06 -18.64
C TRP A 50 2.20 -9.46 -18.05
N LEU A 51 3.32 -9.96 -17.54
CA LEU A 51 3.36 -11.29 -16.93
C LEU A 51 2.62 -11.28 -15.60
N MET A 52 1.75 -12.27 -15.40
CA MET A 52 1.12 -12.50 -14.10
C MET A 52 2.19 -12.63 -13.01
N GLY A 53 1.95 -12.03 -11.83
CA GLY A 53 2.93 -12.01 -10.75
C GLY A 53 4.07 -11.02 -10.97
N THR A 54 3.96 -10.05 -11.88
CA THR A 54 4.92 -8.95 -11.99
C THR A 54 4.89 -8.09 -10.73
N MET A 55 6.06 -7.72 -10.20
CA MET A 55 6.16 -6.66 -9.18
C MET A 55 5.88 -5.32 -9.83
N VAL A 56 4.97 -4.56 -9.24
CA VAL A 56 4.58 -3.26 -9.78
C VAL A 56 4.73 -2.18 -8.73
N TYR A 57 5.56 -1.20 -9.04
CA TYR A 57 5.72 0.02 -8.26
C TYR A 57 5.28 1.19 -9.12
N ILE A 58 4.23 1.89 -8.70
CA ILE A 58 3.75 3.11 -9.34
C ILE A 58 3.67 4.14 -8.23
N GLU A 59 4.79 4.79 -7.94
CA GLU A 59 4.96 5.65 -6.77
C GLU A 59 5.14 7.11 -7.17
N TYR A 60 4.54 8.02 -6.41
CA TYR A 60 4.62 9.45 -6.65
C TYR A 60 4.27 9.83 -8.11
N THR A 61 3.17 9.27 -8.59
CA THR A 61 2.62 9.58 -9.91
C THR A 61 1.31 10.38 -9.77
N GLN A 62 0.41 10.30 -10.74
CA GLN A 62 -0.84 11.07 -10.77
C GLN A 62 -2.08 10.18 -10.76
N PHE A 63 -2.00 8.97 -10.19
CA PHE A 63 -3.15 8.06 -10.11
C PHE A 63 -4.15 8.56 -9.07
N THR A 64 -5.40 8.71 -9.49
CA THR A 64 -6.51 9.07 -8.59
C THR A 64 -7.33 7.86 -8.15
N SER A 65 -7.09 6.69 -8.76
CA SER A 65 -7.72 5.42 -8.44
C SER A 65 -6.81 4.25 -8.80
N VAL A 66 -7.12 3.06 -8.30
CA VAL A 66 -6.43 1.81 -8.65
C VAL A 66 -7.04 1.22 -9.93
N PRO A 67 -6.29 1.08 -11.04
CA PRO A 67 -6.81 0.40 -12.22
C PRO A 67 -7.04 -1.09 -11.96
N LEU A 68 -8.20 -1.61 -12.37
CA LEU A 68 -8.53 -3.05 -12.24
C LEU A 68 -7.55 -3.97 -12.98
N ALA A 69 -6.85 -3.47 -13.99
CA ALA A 69 -5.81 -4.26 -14.65
C ALA A 69 -4.68 -4.65 -13.69
N LEU A 70 -4.37 -3.83 -12.67
CA LEU A 70 -3.37 -4.17 -11.64
C LEU A 70 -3.84 -5.29 -10.72
N THR A 71 -5.13 -5.35 -10.40
CA THR A 71 -5.67 -6.44 -9.56
C THR A 71 -5.71 -7.75 -10.33
N ARG A 72 -6.03 -7.72 -11.63
CA ARG A 72 -6.02 -8.90 -12.51
C ARG A 72 -4.63 -9.40 -12.89
N LEU A 73 -3.60 -8.55 -12.78
CA LEU A 73 -2.20 -8.93 -12.99
C LEU A 73 -1.68 -9.90 -11.91
N ASP A 74 -2.41 -10.04 -10.80
CA ASP A 74 -2.05 -10.87 -9.64
C ASP A 74 -0.62 -10.63 -9.13
N PRO A 75 -0.23 -9.36 -8.86
CA PRO A 75 1.11 -9.04 -8.41
C PRO A 75 1.36 -9.55 -6.98
N TYR A 76 2.58 -10.03 -6.70
CA TYR A 76 2.99 -10.40 -5.34
C TYR A 76 3.52 -9.21 -4.52
N TYR A 77 3.95 -8.12 -5.19
CA TYR A 77 4.22 -6.80 -4.62
C TYR A 77 3.52 -5.72 -5.46
N LEU A 78 2.74 -4.88 -4.79
CA LEU A 78 2.15 -3.69 -5.40
C LEU A 78 2.38 -2.47 -4.53
N ALA A 79 3.05 -1.45 -5.06
CA ALA A 79 3.21 -0.16 -4.40
C ALA A 79 2.55 0.95 -5.22
N LEU A 80 1.70 1.72 -4.57
CA LEU A 80 0.97 2.88 -5.07
C LEU A 80 1.25 4.13 -4.22
N THR A 81 2.35 4.13 -3.47
CA THR A 81 2.72 5.16 -2.50
C THR A 81 2.75 6.54 -3.15
N GLY A 82 2.23 7.57 -2.48
CA GLY A 82 2.37 8.96 -2.93
C GLY A 82 1.48 9.35 -4.12
N ASN A 83 0.51 8.52 -4.50
CA ASN A 83 -0.50 8.89 -5.49
C ASN A 83 -1.72 9.55 -4.84
N PRO A 84 -2.41 10.49 -5.51
CA PRO A 84 -3.62 11.13 -4.99
C PRO A 84 -4.87 10.23 -5.04
N ILE A 85 -4.76 8.99 -4.56
CA ILE A 85 -5.84 8.01 -4.50
C ILE A 85 -6.72 8.31 -3.28
N ASP A 86 -8.01 8.55 -3.51
CA ASP A 86 -8.98 8.85 -2.45
C ASP A 86 -9.70 7.60 -1.93
N GLU A 87 -9.88 6.59 -2.78
CA GLU A 87 -10.60 5.34 -2.48
C GLU A 87 -9.88 4.13 -3.06
N LEU A 88 -10.00 2.99 -2.37
CA LEU A 88 -9.41 1.72 -2.80
C LEU A 88 -10.51 0.71 -3.15
N PRO A 89 -10.40 0.01 -4.30
CA PRO A 89 -11.27 -1.12 -4.59
C PRO A 89 -10.96 -2.27 -3.62
N PRO A 90 -11.96 -3.00 -3.11
CA PRO A 90 -11.73 -4.14 -2.21
C PRO A 90 -10.86 -5.24 -2.83
N GLU A 91 -10.93 -5.40 -4.16
CA GLU A 91 -10.18 -6.39 -4.92
C GLU A 91 -8.66 -6.28 -4.74
N ILE A 92 -8.11 -5.11 -4.38
CA ILE A 92 -6.67 -4.95 -4.13
C ILE A 92 -6.19 -5.75 -2.91
N PHE A 93 -7.08 -6.05 -1.96
CA PHE A 93 -6.79 -6.88 -0.78
C PHE A 93 -7.07 -8.37 -1.05
N GLU A 94 -7.71 -8.71 -2.17
CA GLU A 94 -8.16 -10.07 -2.52
C GLU A 94 -7.24 -10.78 -3.51
N ILE A 95 -6.13 -10.13 -3.90
CA ILE A 95 -5.14 -10.67 -4.84
C ILE A 95 -4.48 -11.92 -4.24
N PRO A 96 -4.69 -13.13 -4.82
CA PRO A 96 -4.35 -14.40 -4.18
C PRO A 96 -2.90 -14.51 -3.70
N ASP A 97 -1.95 -14.07 -4.53
CA ASP A 97 -0.52 -14.24 -4.27
C ASP A 97 0.16 -12.97 -3.70
N MET A 98 -0.63 -11.95 -3.34
CA MET A 98 -0.12 -10.69 -2.79
C MET A 98 0.54 -10.89 -1.41
N LEU A 99 1.81 -10.54 -1.31
CA LEU A 99 2.55 -10.54 -0.05
C LEU A 99 2.65 -9.14 0.58
N TYR A 100 2.77 -8.10 -0.26
CA TYR A 100 3.05 -6.73 0.18
C TYR A 100 2.24 -5.70 -0.61
N LEU A 101 1.51 -4.85 0.11
CA LEU A 101 0.76 -3.75 -0.45
C LEU A 101 1.24 -2.41 0.12
N GLY A 102 1.70 -1.52 -0.76
CA GLY A 102 2.06 -0.15 -0.44
C GLY A 102 1.00 0.85 -0.90
N ILE A 103 0.37 1.55 0.04
CA ILE A 103 -0.68 2.56 -0.20
C ILE A 103 -0.48 3.79 0.70
N GLY A 104 0.73 3.98 1.21
CA GLY A 104 1.09 5.13 2.04
C GLY A 104 1.09 6.44 1.25
N SER A 105 0.97 7.58 1.93
CA SER A 105 0.90 8.92 1.30
C SER A 105 -0.13 9.04 0.18
N THR A 106 -1.22 8.28 0.30
CA THR A 106 -2.42 8.48 -0.50
C THR A 106 -3.43 9.31 0.28
N ASN A 107 -4.51 9.76 -0.36
CA ASN A 107 -5.54 10.59 0.27
C ASN A 107 -6.59 9.76 1.03
N ILE A 108 -6.42 8.44 1.09
CA ILE A 108 -7.38 7.52 1.71
C ILE A 108 -7.63 7.88 3.17
N ARG A 109 -8.90 7.78 3.56
CA ARG A 109 -9.37 8.04 4.93
C ARG A 109 -9.84 6.78 5.62
N GLU A 110 -10.14 5.75 4.85
CA GLU A 110 -10.52 4.43 5.31
C GLU A 110 -10.09 3.38 4.28
N LEU A 111 -10.00 2.14 4.75
CA LEU A 111 -9.92 0.98 3.86
C LEU A 111 -11.35 0.61 3.39
N PRO A 112 -11.52 -0.17 2.31
CA PRO A 112 -12.85 -0.59 1.85
C PRO A 112 -13.61 -1.32 2.94
N ARG A 113 -14.91 -1.04 3.06
CA ARG A 113 -15.78 -1.61 4.12
C ARG A 113 -15.85 -3.13 4.10
N ASN A 114 -15.86 -3.71 2.90
CA ASN A 114 -15.99 -5.14 2.69
C ASN A 114 -14.78 -5.64 1.91
N VAL A 115 -14.12 -6.68 2.43
CA VAL A 115 -13.16 -7.51 1.69
C VAL A 115 -13.66 -8.93 1.86
N THR A 116 -13.97 -9.59 0.74
CA THR A 116 -14.63 -10.90 0.70
C THR A 116 -13.66 -12.01 1.08
N ASN A 117 -12.45 -11.98 0.52
CA ASN A 117 -11.42 -12.97 0.77
C ASN A 117 -10.05 -12.31 0.83
N LEU A 118 -9.66 -11.85 2.02
CA LEU A 118 -8.32 -11.29 2.23
C LEU A 118 -7.27 -12.30 1.78
N SER A 119 -6.36 -11.85 0.92
CA SER A 119 -5.26 -12.65 0.39
C SER A 119 -4.61 -13.51 1.49
N PRO A 120 -4.53 -14.83 1.31
CA PRO A 120 -3.97 -15.74 2.32
C PRO A 120 -2.49 -15.47 2.59
N LEU A 121 -1.78 -14.86 1.63
CA LEU A 121 -0.35 -14.59 1.71
C LEU A 121 -0.04 -13.19 2.26
N MET A 122 -1.03 -12.29 2.30
CA MET A 122 -0.85 -10.90 2.73
C MET A 122 -0.08 -10.83 4.04
N SER A 123 1.11 -10.24 3.98
CA SER A 123 2.03 -10.20 5.11
C SER A 123 2.26 -8.79 5.60
N PHE A 124 2.28 -7.80 4.70
CA PHE A 124 2.50 -6.40 5.06
C PHE A 124 1.61 -5.46 4.26
N ILE A 125 1.02 -4.51 4.98
CA ILE A 125 0.29 -3.38 4.40
C ILE A 125 0.94 -2.10 4.90
N TYR A 126 1.48 -1.32 3.98
CA TYR A 126 2.09 -0.02 4.25
C TYR A 126 1.05 1.06 3.98
N ILE A 127 0.61 1.73 5.03
CA ILE A 127 -0.44 2.76 5.01
C ILE A 127 0.07 4.01 5.74
N THR A 128 1.38 4.24 5.66
CA THR A 128 2.08 5.38 6.27
C THR A 128 1.55 6.70 5.74
N ASP A 129 1.54 7.74 6.58
CA ASP A 129 1.16 9.10 6.18
C ASP A 129 -0.20 9.20 5.48
N THR A 130 -1.19 8.46 5.99
CA THR A 130 -2.60 8.50 5.55
C THR A 130 -3.51 9.04 6.65
N ASN A 131 -4.77 9.33 6.32
CA ASN A 131 -5.73 9.83 7.29
C ASN A 131 -6.53 8.73 8.02
N ILE A 132 -6.15 7.47 7.88
CA ILE A 132 -6.85 6.33 8.49
C ILE A 132 -6.78 6.41 10.01
N SER A 133 -7.95 6.31 10.66
CA SER A 133 -8.11 6.32 12.13
C SER A 133 -8.87 5.11 12.70
N TYR A 134 -9.43 4.24 11.86
CA TYR A 134 -10.16 3.04 12.27
C TYR A 134 -10.05 1.95 11.21
N PHE A 135 -10.53 0.76 11.54
CA PHE A 135 -10.50 -0.40 10.65
C PHE A 135 -11.81 -1.16 10.64
N TRP A 136 -12.12 -1.75 9.48
CA TRP A 136 -13.25 -2.65 9.29
C TRP A 136 -12.92 -4.08 9.76
N PRO A 137 -13.92 -4.93 10.05
CA PRO A 137 -13.71 -6.21 10.73
C PRO A 137 -12.88 -7.22 9.93
N TRP A 138 -12.85 -7.11 8.60
CA TRP A 138 -12.06 -8.01 7.76
C TRP A 138 -10.56 -7.94 8.06
N ILE A 139 -10.05 -6.83 8.63
CA ILE A 139 -8.64 -6.73 9.02
C ILE A 139 -8.29 -7.71 10.14
N ASP A 140 -9.27 -8.12 10.96
CA ASP A 140 -9.04 -8.97 12.12
C ASP A 140 -8.47 -10.34 11.71
N ASP A 141 -8.79 -10.81 10.50
CA ASP A 141 -8.21 -12.01 9.93
C ASP A 141 -6.69 -11.85 9.69
N LEU A 142 -6.21 -10.69 9.22
CA LEU A 142 -4.78 -10.39 9.17
C LEU A 142 -4.14 -10.37 10.56
N VAL A 143 -4.83 -9.74 11.52
CA VAL A 143 -4.38 -9.63 12.92
C VAL A 143 -4.20 -11.02 13.53
N GLU A 144 -5.20 -11.88 13.39
CA GLU A 144 -5.23 -13.24 13.94
C GLU A 144 -4.15 -14.15 13.31
N ARG A 145 -3.93 -14.05 11.99
CA ARG A 145 -2.90 -14.80 11.28
C ARG A 145 -1.46 -14.47 11.73
N LYS A 146 -1.24 -13.29 12.31
CA LYS A 146 0.11 -12.74 12.57
C LYS A 146 0.39 -12.41 14.03
N LEU A 147 -0.42 -12.92 14.98
CA LEU A 147 -0.27 -12.66 16.42
C LEU A 147 1.12 -12.99 17.02
N THR A 148 1.89 -13.88 16.38
CA THR A 148 3.24 -14.28 16.81
C THR A 148 4.34 -13.85 15.82
N GLY A 149 4.00 -13.05 14.81
CA GLY A 149 4.87 -12.65 13.72
C GLY A 149 5.43 -11.24 13.85
N VAL A 150 5.96 -10.75 12.73
CA VAL A 150 6.36 -9.36 12.53
C VAL A 150 5.13 -8.45 12.38
N ARG A 151 5.26 -7.19 12.78
CA ARG A 151 4.17 -6.21 12.68
C ARG A 151 3.76 -6.02 11.21
N SER A 152 2.53 -6.39 10.88
CA SER A 152 2.01 -6.41 9.50
C SER A 152 1.48 -5.07 9.00
N LEU A 153 1.05 -4.18 9.89
CA LEU A 153 0.51 -2.88 9.50
C LEU A 153 1.56 -1.79 9.77
N LEU A 154 2.15 -1.24 8.71
CA LEU A 154 3.12 -0.14 8.81
C LEU A 154 2.38 1.18 8.58
N MET A 155 2.35 2.01 9.62
CA MET A 155 1.36 3.08 9.74
C MET A 155 1.93 4.39 10.32
N GLY A 156 3.25 4.54 10.39
CA GLY A 156 3.85 5.79 10.86
C GLY A 156 3.29 7.00 10.10
N GLY A 157 3.08 8.10 10.82
CA GLY A 157 2.45 9.30 10.26
C GLY A 157 0.93 9.27 10.09
N SER A 158 0.26 8.11 10.27
CA SER A 158 -1.21 8.03 10.18
C SER A 158 -1.93 8.65 11.37
N THR A 159 -3.21 9.03 11.18
CA THR A 159 -4.10 9.47 12.27
C THR A 159 -4.18 8.42 13.38
N TYR A 160 -4.33 7.13 13.02
CA TYR A 160 -4.36 6.02 13.97
C TYR A 160 -3.12 5.99 14.86
N CYS A 161 -1.93 6.11 14.28
CA CYS A 161 -0.68 6.13 15.06
C CYS A 161 -0.52 7.38 15.93
N ALA A 162 -1.02 8.53 15.47
CA ALA A 162 -1.07 9.74 16.29
C ALA A 162 -1.98 9.56 17.53
N GLU A 163 -3.13 8.92 17.37
CA GLU A 163 -4.04 8.59 18.47
C GLU A 163 -3.46 7.53 19.39
N LEU A 164 -2.89 6.45 18.85
CA LEU A 164 -2.23 5.40 19.63
C LEU A 164 -1.10 5.95 20.49
N LYS A 165 -0.35 6.95 19.99
CA LYS A 165 0.66 7.66 20.77
C LYS A 165 0.05 8.40 21.97
N LYS A 166 -1.07 9.10 21.79
CA LYS A 166 -1.78 9.76 22.89
C LYS A 166 -2.27 8.76 23.93
N ILE A 167 -2.84 7.64 23.48
CA ILE A 167 -3.30 6.55 24.35
C ILE A 167 -2.16 5.96 25.16
N THR A 168 -1.05 5.61 24.49
CA THR A 168 0.10 5.00 25.17
C THR A 168 0.82 5.96 26.11
N SER A 169 0.73 7.27 25.87
CA SER A 169 1.26 8.31 26.77
C SER A 169 0.33 8.66 27.95
N GLY A 170 -0.92 8.17 27.95
CA GLY A 170 -1.91 8.47 28.98
C GLY A 170 -2.61 9.83 28.82
N GLU A 171 -2.49 10.49 27.67
CA GLU A 171 -3.22 11.74 27.36
C GLU A 171 -4.72 11.48 27.15
N THR A 172 -5.07 10.30 26.60
CA THR A 172 -6.43 9.81 26.42
C THR A 172 -6.46 8.30 26.69
N ASN A 173 -7.64 7.73 26.92
CA ASN A 173 -7.81 6.29 27.13
C ASN A 173 -8.54 5.59 25.98
N THR A 174 -8.98 6.34 24.96
CA THR A 174 -9.74 5.82 23.82
C THR A 174 -9.27 6.45 22.51
N PHE A 175 -9.48 5.73 21.39
CA PHE A 175 -9.44 6.31 20.06
C PHE A 175 -10.60 7.31 19.85
N SER A 176 -10.53 8.11 18.80
CA SER A 176 -11.62 9.03 18.41
C SER A 176 -12.85 8.26 17.90
N VAL A 177 -12.63 7.12 17.24
CA VAL A 177 -13.67 6.17 16.85
C VAL A 177 -13.84 5.14 17.96
N LEU A 178 -15.04 5.04 18.51
CA LEU A 178 -15.33 4.13 19.61
C LEU A 178 -15.58 2.69 19.11
N PRO A 179 -15.26 1.67 19.93
CA PRO A 179 -15.55 0.28 19.60
C PRO A 179 -17.02 0.04 19.25
N SER A 180 -17.26 -0.71 18.17
CA SER A 180 -18.57 -1.11 17.67
C SER A 180 -18.44 -2.47 16.97
N PRO A 181 -19.48 -3.31 16.92
CA PRO A 181 -19.48 -4.54 16.11
C PRO A 181 -19.21 -4.30 14.62
N GLU A 182 -19.33 -3.06 14.14
CA GLU A 182 -19.02 -2.68 12.76
C GLU A 182 -17.53 -2.51 12.48
N TYR A 183 -16.67 -2.43 13.49
CA TYR A 183 -15.23 -2.18 13.34
C TYR A 183 -14.39 -3.37 13.82
N SER A 184 -13.09 -3.33 13.51
CA SER A 184 -12.10 -4.27 14.02
C SER A 184 -12.19 -4.36 15.55
N LYS A 185 -12.38 -5.59 16.05
CA LYS A 185 -12.48 -5.84 17.49
C LYS A 185 -11.14 -5.70 18.21
N TYR A 186 -10.03 -5.77 17.47
CA TYR A 186 -8.67 -5.63 17.99
C TYR A 186 -8.14 -4.21 17.89
N LEU A 187 -8.31 -3.57 16.73
CA LEU A 187 -7.64 -2.30 16.43
C LEU A 187 -8.45 -1.08 16.89
N THR A 188 -9.75 -1.21 17.16
CA THR A 188 -10.58 -0.07 17.60
C THR A 188 -10.75 -0.01 19.12
N ASP A 189 -10.37 -1.08 19.85
CA ASP A 189 -10.45 -1.14 21.32
C ASP A 189 -9.06 -1.18 21.95
N PRO A 190 -8.58 -0.10 22.58
CA PRO A 190 -7.26 -0.05 23.22
C PRO A 190 -7.23 -0.65 24.64
N SER A 191 -8.26 -1.41 25.03
CA SER A 191 -8.32 -2.10 26.32
C SER A 191 -7.10 -2.97 26.60
N GLU A 192 -6.88 -3.30 27.88
CA GLU A 192 -5.75 -4.11 28.32
C GLU A 192 -5.72 -5.49 27.62
N ALA A 193 -6.89 -6.02 27.23
CA ALA A 193 -7.03 -7.26 26.48
C ALA A 193 -6.40 -7.20 25.07
N ASN A 194 -6.50 -6.05 24.40
CA ASN A 194 -6.05 -5.86 23.02
C ASN A 194 -4.70 -5.15 22.90
N ARG A 195 -4.20 -4.54 23.98
CA ARG A 195 -2.96 -3.75 23.96
C ARG A 195 -1.78 -4.50 23.35
N ASN A 196 -1.59 -5.78 23.72
CA ASN A 196 -0.51 -6.59 23.16
C ASN A 196 -0.76 -6.90 21.68
N VAL A 197 -2.00 -7.18 21.28
CA VAL A 197 -2.36 -7.43 19.88
C VAL A 197 -2.04 -6.21 19.02
N ILE A 198 -2.44 -5.01 19.46
CA ILE A 198 -2.17 -3.75 18.74
C ILE A 198 -0.66 -3.55 18.57
N VAL A 199 0.14 -3.70 19.63
CA VAL A 199 1.61 -3.49 19.57
C VAL A 199 2.32 -4.50 18.68
N HIS A 200 1.82 -5.74 18.59
CA HIS A 200 2.39 -6.77 17.70
C HIS A 200 1.88 -6.67 16.26
N THR A 201 0.79 -5.94 16.01
CA THR A 201 0.21 -5.79 14.67
C THR A 201 0.66 -4.50 14.00
N VAL A 202 0.68 -3.40 14.75
CA VAL A 202 0.85 -2.03 14.21
C VAL A 202 2.25 -1.50 14.47
N ASN A 203 2.93 -1.12 13.40
CA ASN A 203 4.21 -0.43 13.43
C ASN A 203 4.02 1.06 13.13
N CYS A 204 4.08 1.89 14.17
CA CYS A 204 4.04 3.34 14.05
C CYS A 204 5.42 4.02 13.91
N GLU A 205 6.51 3.25 13.97
CA GLU A 205 7.88 3.79 13.96
C GLU A 205 8.39 4.05 12.53
N VAL A 206 7.83 3.36 11.54
CA VAL A 206 8.18 3.56 10.12
C VAL A 206 7.46 4.79 9.60
N ALA A 207 8.12 5.94 9.71
CA ALA A 207 7.60 7.27 9.38
C ALA A 207 7.98 7.77 7.98
N TYR A 208 8.55 6.91 7.13
CA TYR A 208 9.03 7.33 5.82
C TYR A 208 8.05 6.91 4.74
N ALA A 209 7.23 7.87 4.31
CA ALA A 209 6.75 7.97 2.94
C ALA A 209 7.90 8.19 1.94
N ALA A 210 8.95 7.39 1.98
CA ALA A 210 9.84 7.29 0.84
C ALA A 210 9.20 6.33 -0.17
N PRO A 211 9.38 6.53 -1.48
CA PRO A 211 9.10 5.45 -2.40
C PRO A 211 9.95 4.24 -2.01
N PHE A 212 9.44 3.04 -2.28
CA PHE A 212 10.24 1.83 -2.17
C PHE A 212 11.48 1.90 -3.08
N TYR A 213 11.38 2.57 -4.23
CA TYR A 213 12.55 2.89 -5.04
C TYR A 213 13.51 3.81 -4.26
N PRO A 214 14.80 3.45 -4.12
CA PRO A 214 15.73 4.14 -3.23
C PRO A 214 16.27 5.45 -3.82
N LEU A 215 15.41 6.46 -3.96
CA LEU A 215 15.71 7.75 -4.59
C LEU A 215 16.95 8.43 -4.00
N GLU A 216 17.13 8.40 -2.69
CA GLU A 216 18.31 9.02 -2.06
C GLU A 216 19.62 8.34 -2.45
N LEU A 217 19.62 7.01 -2.57
CA LEU A 217 20.79 6.28 -3.04
C LEU A 217 21.05 6.57 -4.52
N ASP A 218 20.00 6.62 -5.33
CA ASP A 218 20.10 6.95 -6.76
C ASP A 218 20.57 8.40 -6.98
N ASP A 219 20.08 9.35 -6.21
CA ASP A 219 20.50 10.76 -6.25
C ASP A 219 22.00 10.89 -5.94
N ASN A 220 22.44 10.24 -4.85
CA ASN A 220 23.83 10.24 -4.42
C ASN A 220 24.74 9.56 -5.45
N ALA A 221 24.30 8.45 -6.05
CA ALA A 221 25.07 7.70 -7.04
C ALA A 221 25.24 8.48 -8.36
N ASN A 222 24.23 9.24 -8.76
CA ASN A 222 24.23 10.00 -10.02
C ASN A 222 24.64 11.47 -9.86
N ALA A 223 25.06 11.89 -8.66
CA ALA A 223 25.38 13.27 -8.33
C ALA A 223 24.25 14.26 -8.69
N LEU A 224 23.00 13.82 -8.53
CA LEU A 224 21.82 14.66 -8.70
C LEU A 224 21.65 15.47 -7.43
N ASN A 225 22.06 16.74 -7.47
CA ASN A 225 21.78 17.67 -6.38
C ASN A 225 20.30 18.10 -6.44
N ARG A 226 19.59 17.96 -5.31
CA ARG A 226 18.20 18.43 -5.15
C ARG A 226 18.09 19.95 -5.20
#